data_AF-A0A3M5PF30-F1
#
_entry.id   AF-A0A3M5PF30-F1
#
_cell.length_a   1.000
_cell.length_b   1.000
_cell.length_c   1.000
_cell.angle_alpha   90.00
_cell.angle_beta   90.00
_cell.angle_gamma   90.00
#
_symmetry.space_group_name_H-M   'P 1'
#
loop_
_entity.id
_entity.type
_entity.pdbx_description
1 polymer ?
#
loop_
_entity_poly.entity_id
_entity_poly.type
_entity_poly.pdbx_seq_one_letter_code
_entity_poly.pdbx_strand_id
1 'polypeptide(L)'
;MGMQTLSLDRVERPVRPSEPERRSIAIIGMGSRGLGVLEQLIGISRTAGAGRLRIEVFDPQSPGSGLHHAEQPDYLMLNTMAGQLSAFSSAFPSCEPAGWTFLQWCQANAIHLDERGHVSEMGQGRPVEFGDFVPRKLLGRYLQDSYRYLIRQCPAQVEVHYHAEVVTGCRERSSDAGFRLQTPVRELDVDAVVLTCGHSSAQDGTPAIGDSVLIEGLGLTAMDTLAGLTQGRGGRYVRDPGVAGWRYLRSGLEPAIALYSRSGLPFHARPQWQASVHAALPRTFFTAQAIVGLRQQRSAGRLDFESDVLPLIKDEMRAVFWQATARLDAPQALLSLQRTLRRASDSTSRPALFKALAEQWGDFEPEQWLATERGSGDKEGYAQWFEHWIERELALSRLGTVDSPIRQALEVWRDYRDLLRLVADRNGLTEQSTLAFYGTWAALSNRLVGGPQKERYEDLLALIQAGVVTILPPMDDPSCSPVPYDTLIPARVGHRGLSASRDPLLNGLLRQGLIRPAHAYPADGIDTGPSGRVVRADGTVHPMLWALGPSVEGCTFYNHYIPTPDPTCRALIEARQVAQTCLAALSVSRCDSLSKTSFSPL
;
A
#
# COMPACT_ATOMS: atom_id res chain seq x y z
N MET A 1 4.42 -32.31 86.01
CA MET A 1 4.06 -31.01 85.43
C MET A 1 5.34 -30.31 85.01
N GLY A 2 5.71 -30.37 83.73
CA GLY A 2 6.82 -29.60 83.16
C GLY A 2 6.25 -28.45 82.36
N MET A 3 6.60 -27.21 82.72
CA MET A 3 6.20 -25.99 82.02
C MET A 3 7.18 -25.70 80.88
N GLN A 4 6.63 -25.59 79.66
CA GLN A 4 7.26 -25.02 78.48
C GLN A 4 7.19 -23.48 78.51
N THR A 5 8.18 -22.82 77.93
CA THR A 5 8.05 -21.47 77.32
C THR A 5 9.28 -21.24 76.42
N LEU A 6 9.16 -21.55 75.13
CA LEU A 6 8.89 -20.65 73.98
C LEU A 6 10.13 -19.86 73.52
N SER A 7 10.73 -20.36 72.42
CA SER A 7 11.77 -19.72 71.62
C SER A 7 11.16 -18.59 70.79
N LEU A 8 11.88 -17.47 70.69
CA LEU A 8 11.53 -16.29 69.90
C LEU A 8 11.45 -16.64 68.41
N ASP A 9 10.26 -16.48 67.83
CA ASP A 9 10.03 -16.58 66.40
C ASP A 9 10.77 -15.47 65.62
N ARG A 10 11.37 -15.89 64.51
CA ARG A 10 11.88 -15.01 63.45
C ARG A 10 10.73 -14.16 62.93
N VAL A 11 10.83 -12.84 63.08
CA VAL A 11 9.99 -11.89 62.35
C VAL A 11 10.35 -11.99 60.86
N GLU A 12 9.52 -12.69 60.09
CA GLU A 12 9.57 -12.62 58.62
C GLU A 12 9.27 -11.18 58.19
N ARG A 13 10.21 -10.58 57.45
CA ARG A 13 9.97 -9.30 56.79
C ARG A 13 8.88 -9.50 55.72
N PRO A 14 7.89 -8.61 55.61
CA PRO A 14 6.88 -8.73 54.57
C PRO A 14 7.56 -8.68 53.20
N VAL A 15 7.31 -9.73 52.41
CA VAL A 15 7.67 -9.79 50.98
C VAL A 15 7.02 -8.57 50.32
N ARG A 16 7.85 -7.67 49.76
CA ARG A 16 7.34 -6.58 48.92
C ARG A 16 6.51 -7.23 47.80
N PRO A 17 5.28 -6.77 47.51
CA PRO A 17 4.56 -7.25 46.34
C PRO A 17 5.49 -7.10 45.14
N SER A 18 5.74 -8.20 44.42
CA SER A 18 6.56 -8.18 43.21
C SER A 18 6.00 -7.11 42.28
N GLU A 19 6.85 -6.19 41.82
CA GLU A 19 6.42 -5.23 40.80
C GLU A 19 5.85 -6.02 39.62
N PRO A 20 4.71 -5.60 39.04
CA PRO A 20 4.15 -6.29 37.89
C PRO A 20 5.20 -6.32 36.78
N GLU A 21 5.63 -7.54 36.44
CA GLU A 21 6.69 -7.82 35.47
C GLU A 21 6.38 -7.12 34.14
N ARG A 22 7.34 -6.30 33.68
CA ARG A 22 7.17 -5.37 32.56
C ARG A 22 7.49 -6.10 31.26
N ARG A 23 6.47 -6.28 30.40
CA ARG A 23 6.60 -6.89 29.08
C ARG A 23 7.07 -5.89 28.04
N SER A 24 7.75 -6.35 26.99
CA SER A 24 8.33 -5.50 25.96
C SER A 24 8.03 -6.00 24.55
N ILE A 25 7.55 -5.10 23.70
CA ILE A 25 7.31 -5.34 22.27
C ILE A 25 8.14 -4.36 21.47
N ALA A 26 8.91 -4.83 20.49
CA ALA A 26 9.52 -3.97 19.50
C ALA A 26 8.63 -3.84 18.25
N ILE A 27 8.43 -2.60 17.78
CA ILE A 27 7.87 -2.30 16.46
C ILE A 27 9.01 -1.76 15.59
N ILE A 28 9.36 -2.48 14.53
CA ILE A 28 10.45 -2.10 13.61
C ILE A 28 9.84 -1.52 12.34
N GLY A 29 9.94 -0.20 12.20
CA GLY A 29 9.33 0.64 11.17
C GLY A 29 8.07 1.34 11.68
N MET A 30 8.11 2.66 11.83
CA MET A 30 7.02 3.49 12.33
C MET A 30 6.43 4.37 11.21
N GLY A 31 6.16 3.75 10.06
CA GLY A 31 5.28 4.33 9.02
C GLY A 31 3.79 4.06 9.32
N SER A 32 2.94 4.21 8.30
CA SER A 32 1.48 4.01 8.43
C SER A 32 1.08 2.63 8.98
N ARG A 33 1.83 1.56 8.64
CA ARG A 33 1.57 0.20 9.14
C ARG A 33 1.97 0.03 10.60
N GLY A 34 3.13 0.54 11.01
CA GLY A 34 3.58 0.54 12.40
C GLY A 34 2.68 1.37 13.30
N LEU A 35 2.19 2.50 12.78
CA LEU A 35 1.25 3.38 13.48
C LEU A 35 -0.08 2.68 13.79
N GLY A 36 -0.62 1.92 12.83
CA GLY A 36 -1.82 1.11 13.07
C GLY A 36 -1.61 0.03 14.14
N VAL A 37 -0.44 -0.62 14.18
CA VAL A 37 -0.12 -1.59 15.26
C VAL A 37 -0.03 -0.88 16.60
N LEU A 38 0.62 0.28 16.66
CA LEU A 38 0.73 1.09 17.87
C LEU A 38 -0.63 1.51 18.41
N GLU A 39 -1.53 2.01 17.54
CA GLU A 39 -2.91 2.34 17.89
C GLU A 39 -3.60 1.16 18.56
N GLN A 40 -3.54 -0.02 17.93
CA GLN A 40 -4.26 -1.19 18.41
C GLN A 40 -3.66 -1.76 19.71
N LEU A 41 -2.33 -1.73 19.88
CA LEU A 41 -1.68 -2.09 21.14
C LEU A 41 -2.10 -1.17 22.30
N ILE A 42 -2.15 0.15 22.07
CA ILE A 42 -2.61 1.13 23.06
C ILE A 42 -4.08 0.87 23.42
N GLY A 43 -4.94 0.71 22.40
CA GLY A 43 -6.38 0.50 22.58
C GLY A 43 -6.70 -0.77 23.37
N ILE A 44 -6.11 -1.90 23.00
CA ILE A 44 -6.35 -3.18 23.67
C ILE A 44 -5.83 -3.15 25.11
N SER A 45 -4.65 -2.56 25.33
CA SER A 45 -4.02 -2.47 26.67
C SER A 45 -4.79 -1.58 27.65
N ARG A 46 -5.66 -0.69 27.16
CA ARG A 46 -6.56 0.11 28.02
C ARG A 46 -7.65 -0.76 28.66
N THR A 47 -8.18 -1.72 27.89
CA THR A 47 -9.29 -2.59 28.31
C THR A 47 -8.83 -3.88 28.97
N ALA A 48 -7.64 -4.36 28.61
CA ALA A 48 -7.07 -5.56 29.19
C ALA A 48 -6.49 -5.22 30.58
N GLY A 49 -6.79 -6.03 31.60
CA GLY A 49 -6.08 -6.01 32.89
C GLY A 49 -4.62 -6.50 32.78
N ALA A 50 -3.99 -6.26 31.64
CA ALA A 50 -2.63 -6.68 31.33
C ALA A 50 -1.64 -5.84 32.15
N GLY A 51 -0.55 -6.48 32.60
CA GLY A 51 0.52 -5.82 33.34
C GLY A 51 1.19 -4.69 32.54
N ARG A 52 2.23 -4.09 33.12
CA ARG A 52 2.96 -2.98 32.49
C ARG A 52 3.52 -3.41 31.12
N LEU A 53 3.23 -2.65 30.08
CA LEU A 53 3.68 -2.88 28.71
C LEU A 53 4.66 -1.77 28.30
N ARG A 54 5.81 -2.18 27.79
CA ARG A 54 6.81 -1.34 27.13
C ARG A 54 6.73 -1.58 25.63
N ILE A 55 6.63 -0.51 24.85
CA ILE A 55 6.66 -0.57 23.39
C ILE A 55 7.91 0.18 22.92
N GLU A 56 8.84 -0.55 22.31
CA GLU A 56 10.09 -0.05 21.77
C GLU A 56 9.91 0.19 20.27
N VAL A 57 9.85 1.44 19.84
CA VAL A 57 9.62 1.83 18.46
C VAL A 57 10.95 2.17 17.80
N PHE A 58 11.29 1.48 16.73
CA PHE A 58 12.50 1.73 15.94
C PHE A 58 12.14 2.27 14.57
N ASP A 59 12.56 3.49 14.27
CA ASP A 59 12.52 4.07 12.92
C ASP A 59 13.59 5.15 12.79
N PRO A 60 14.48 5.11 11.77
CA PRO A 60 15.51 6.14 11.61
C PRO A 60 14.96 7.54 11.29
N GLN A 61 13.69 7.64 10.90
CA GLN A 61 13.03 8.88 10.54
C GLN A 61 12.04 9.30 11.62
N SER A 62 11.56 10.54 11.55
CA SER A 62 10.53 11.03 12.47
C SER A 62 9.32 10.08 12.49
N PRO A 63 8.86 9.66 13.68
CA PRO A 63 7.86 8.61 13.79
C PRO A 63 6.53 9.03 13.15
N GLY A 64 5.92 8.09 12.45
CA GLY A 64 4.69 8.26 11.68
C GLY A 64 4.95 8.45 10.18
N SER A 65 5.94 9.26 9.80
CA SER A 65 6.12 9.72 8.41
C SER A 65 6.39 8.60 7.41
N GLY A 66 7.23 7.62 7.77
CA GLY A 66 7.80 6.69 6.78
C GLY A 66 8.26 7.44 5.52
N LEU A 67 7.91 6.94 4.34
CA LEU A 67 8.34 7.54 3.05
C LEU A 67 7.76 8.93 2.74
N HIS A 68 6.83 9.43 3.55
CA HIS A 68 6.19 10.72 3.41
C HIS A 68 6.88 11.73 4.32
N HIS A 69 8.08 12.20 3.95
CA HIS A 69 8.79 13.19 4.76
C HIS A 69 8.02 14.52 4.80
N ALA A 70 7.91 15.12 5.99
CA ALA A 70 7.15 16.34 6.26
C ALA A 70 7.68 17.62 5.56
N GLU A 71 8.89 17.55 5.02
CA GLU A 71 9.59 18.65 4.33
C GLU A 71 9.82 18.37 2.83
N GLN A 72 9.10 17.40 2.27
CA GLN A 72 9.10 17.20 0.81
C GLN A 72 8.58 18.45 0.08
N PRO A 73 9.13 18.77 -1.10
CA PRO A 73 8.64 19.88 -1.90
C PRO A 73 7.22 19.62 -2.42
N ASP A 74 6.47 20.69 -2.66
CA ASP A 74 5.04 20.59 -3.00
C ASP A 74 4.75 19.87 -4.31
N TYR A 75 5.67 19.92 -5.26
CA TYR A 75 5.50 19.23 -6.54
C TYR A 75 5.56 17.70 -6.41
N LEU A 76 5.87 17.14 -5.24
CA LEU A 76 5.75 15.71 -4.96
C LEU A 76 4.37 15.41 -4.37
N MET A 77 3.45 15.04 -5.25
CA MET A 77 2.03 14.84 -4.95
C MET A 77 1.74 13.39 -4.53
N LEU A 78 0.72 13.21 -3.68
CA LEU A 78 0.15 11.90 -3.39
C LEU A 78 -0.54 11.33 -4.65
N ASN A 79 -0.58 9.99 -4.75
CA ASN A 79 -1.40 9.28 -5.75
C ASN A 79 -2.65 8.65 -5.11
N THR A 80 -3.13 9.24 -4.02
CA THR A 80 -4.34 8.82 -3.30
C THR A 80 -5.06 10.06 -2.84
N MET A 81 -6.38 10.07 -2.99
CA MET A 81 -7.21 11.23 -2.69
C MET A 81 -7.25 11.50 -1.19
N ALA A 82 -7.30 12.77 -0.80
CA ALA A 82 -7.25 13.18 0.60
C ALA A 82 -8.37 12.54 1.45
N GLY A 83 -9.57 12.40 0.89
CA GLY A 83 -10.71 11.78 1.56
C GLY A 83 -10.59 10.28 1.79
N GLN A 84 -9.63 9.60 1.15
CA GLN A 84 -9.43 8.16 1.27
C GLN A 84 -8.39 7.77 2.34
N LEU A 85 -7.82 8.73 3.06
CA LEU A 85 -6.66 8.50 3.92
C LEU A 85 -7.02 8.65 5.41
N SER A 86 -6.57 7.69 6.22
CA SER A 86 -6.65 7.73 7.68
C SER A 86 -5.47 6.98 8.31
N ALA A 87 -5.00 7.47 9.46
CA ALA A 87 -4.09 6.75 10.34
C ALA A 87 -4.81 5.86 11.36
N PHE A 88 -6.12 6.10 11.56
CA PHE A 88 -6.90 5.55 12.67
C PHE A 88 -7.97 4.57 12.20
N SER A 89 -8.24 3.58 13.04
CA SER A 89 -9.27 2.57 12.85
C SER A 89 -10.65 3.10 13.20
N SER A 90 -11.52 3.22 12.19
CA SER A 90 -12.94 3.56 12.39
C SER A 90 -13.72 2.42 13.05
N ALA A 91 -13.33 1.16 12.84
CA ALA A 91 -14.01 0.00 13.42
C ALA A 91 -13.58 -0.27 14.87
N PHE A 92 -12.33 0.04 15.20
CA PHE A 92 -11.73 -0.28 16.51
C PHE A 92 -10.81 0.86 16.99
N PRO A 93 -11.36 2.05 17.26
CA PRO A 93 -10.56 3.19 17.71
C PRO A 93 -9.90 2.89 19.08
N SER A 94 -8.68 3.40 19.30
CA SER A 94 -7.95 3.19 20.56
C SER A 94 -8.42 4.05 21.73
N CYS A 95 -9.17 5.12 21.43
CA CYS A 95 -9.66 6.13 22.37
C CYS A 95 -10.88 6.85 21.79
N GLU A 96 -11.67 7.48 22.65
CA GLU A 96 -12.79 8.32 22.25
C GLU A 96 -12.54 9.79 22.65
N PRO A 97 -12.70 10.77 21.74
CA PRO A 97 -13.02 10.56 20.31
C PRO A 97 -11.86 9.90 19.54
N ALA A 98 -12.20 9.20 18.46
CA ALA A 98 -11.21 8.69 17.51
C ALA A 98 -10.35 9.83 16.94
N GLY A 99 -9.13 9.51 16.52
CA GLY A 99 -8.26 10.47 15.84
C GLY A 99 -8.84 10.90 14.48
N TRP A 100 -8.51 12.10 14.03
CA TRP A 100 -9.02 12.66 12.78
C TRP A 100 -8.55 11.88 11.55
N THR A 101 -9.41 11.76 10.55
CA THR A 101 -8.99 11.36 9.19
C THR A 101 -8.07 12.41 8.59
N PHE A 102 -7.37 12.07 7.50
CA PHE A 102 -6.46 13.02 6.86
C PHE A 102 -7.18 14.28 6.36
N LEU A 103 -8.37 14.13 5.77
CA LEU A 103 -9.18 15.26 5.31
C LEU A 103 -9.64 16.15 6.49
N GLN A 104 -10.09 15.55 7.59
CA GLN A 104 -10.45 16.29 8.80
C GLN A 104 -9.25 17.05 9.38
N TRP A 105 -8.07 16.45 9.36
CA TRP A 105 -6.83 17.11 9.78
C TRP A 105 -6.47 18.29 8.86
N CYS A 106 -6.63 18.16 7.55
CA CYS A 106 -6.41 19.27 6.61
C CYS A 106 -7.35 20.44 6.88
N GLN A 107 -8.63 20.15 7.15
CA GLN A 107 -9.65 21.15 7.49
C GLN A 107 -9.34 21.84 8.83
N ALA A 108 -8.99 21.06 9.86
CA ALA A 108 -8.66 21.59 11.18
C ALA A 108 -7.41 22.49 11.17
N ASN A 109 -6.46 22.23 10.25
CA ASN A 109 -5.27 23.05 10.04
C ASN A 109 -5.44 24.15 8.98
N ALA A 110 -6.67 24.37 8.48
CA ALA A 110 -6.99 25.35 7.45
C ALA A 110 -6.07 25.28 6.22
N ILE A 111 -5.75 24.07 5.75
CA ILE A 111 -4.92 23.87 4.57
C ILE A 111 -5.69 24.29 3.32
N HIS A 112 -5.11 25.21 2.55
CA HIS A 112 -5.65 25.69 1.27
C HIS A 112 -4.70 25.34 0.13
N LEU A 113 -5.29 25.02 -1.02
CA LEU A 113 -4.59 24.69 -2.24
C LEU A 113 -4.70 25.82 -3.26
N ASP A 114 -3.59 26.09 -3.94
CA ASP A 114 -3.56 26.95 -5.12
C ASP A 114 -4.18 26.22 -6.34
N GLU A 115 -4.16 26.88 -7.50
CA GLU A 115 -4.70 26.32 -8.74
C GLU A 115 -3.95 25.11 -9.30
N ARG A 116 -2.74 24.85 -8.79
CA ARG A 116 -1.89 23.70 -9.11
C ARG A 116 -2.06 22.55 -8.10
N GLY A 117 -2.82 22.77 -7.03
CA GLY A 117 -2.96 21.82 -5.93
C GLY A 117 -1.79 21.87 -4.94
N HIS A 118 -0.90 22.86 -5.01
CA HIS A 118 0.14 23.06 -4.01
C HIS A 118 -0.41 23.80 -2.78
N VAL A 119 0.28 23.68 -1.65
CA VAL A 119 -0.08 24.45 -0.45
C VAL A 119 0.08 25.94 -0.73
N SER A 120 -1.00 26.70 -0.55
CA SER A 120 -0.98 28.15 -0.73
C SER A 120 -0.57 28.86 0.57
N GLU A 121 0.36 29.80 0.44
CA GLU A 121 0.75 30.68 1.54
C GLU A 121 -0.25 31.85 1.64
N MET A 122 -0.55 32.31 2.87
CA MET A 122 -1.44 33.44 3.16
C MET A 122 -2.95 33.22 2.93
N GLY A 123 -3.43 31.97 2.84
CA GLY A 123 -4.86 31.65 2.81
C GLY A 123 -5.58 32.02 1.52
N GLN A 124 -4.84 32.36 0.46
CA GLN A 124 -5.39 32.47 -0.90
C GLN A 124 -5.63 31.06 -1.46
N GLY A 125 -6.70 30.82 -2.22
CA GLY A 125 -7.01 29.48 -2.76
C GLY A 125 -8.22 28.83 -2.10
N ARG A 126 -8.39 27.51 -2.32
CA ARG A 126 -9.57 26.76 -1.84
C ARG A 126 -9.19 25.70 -0.81
N PRO A 127 -10.08 25.34 0.13
CA PRO A 127 -9.82 24.26 1.08
C PRO A 127 -9.61 22.91 0.37
N VAL A 128 -8.91 22.01 1.05
CA VAL A 128 -8.76 20.61 0.60
C VAL A 128 -10.13 19.91 0.60
N GLU A 129 -10.44 19.25 -0.51
CA GLU A 129 -11.65 18.47 -0.73
C GLU A 129 -11.36 16.97 -0.80
N PHE A 130 -12.42 16.15 -0.78
CA PHE A 130 -12.30 14.69 -0.76
C PHE A 130 -11.47 14.15 -1.93
N GLY A 131 -11.72 14.64 -3.13
CA GLY A 131 -11.14 14.17 -4.38
C GLY A 131 -9.72 14.68 -4.67
N ASP A 132 -9.14 15.50 -3.80
CA ASP A 132 -7.87 16.15 -4.08
C ASP A 132 -6.68 15.22 -3.90
N PHE A 133 -5.76 15.29 -4.85
CA PHE A 133 -4.40 14.80 -4.70
C PHE A 133 -3.54 15.96 -4.17
N VAL A 134 -2.96 15.80 -2.97
CA VAL A 134 -2.25 16.89 -2.29
C VAL A 134 -0.75 16.59 -2.12
N PRO A 135 0.10 17.58 -1.79
CA PRO A 135 1.52 17.35 -1.54
C PRO A 135 1.78 16.29 -0.46
N ARG A 136 2.72 15.38 -0.72
CA ARG A 136 3.08 14.28 0.21
C ARG A 136 3.53 14.76 1.58
N LYS A 137 4.13 15.95 1.63
CA LYS A 137 4.59 16.57 2.87
C LYS A 137 3.46 16.70 3.89
N LEU A 138 2.23 16.98 3.43
CA LEU A 138 1.05 17.07 4.29
C LEU A 138 0.70 15.73 4.94
N LEU A 139 0.78 14.63 4.18
CA LEU A 139 0.56 13.30 4.74
C LEU A 139 1.64 12.95 5.76
N GLY A 140 2.89 13.33 5.49
CA GLY A 140 3.99 13.21 6.45
C GLY A 140 3.70 13.90 7.78
N ARG A 141 3.23 15.15 7.72
CA ARG A 141 2.83 15.94 8.89
C ARG A 141 1.65 15.31 9.62
N TYR A 142 0.62 14.88 8.91
CA TYR A 142 -0.53 14.19 9.49
C TYR A 142 -0.14 12.91 10.24
N LEU A 143 0.75 12.09 9.68
CA LEU A 143 1.16 10.85 10.32
C LEU A 143 2.01 11.12 11.58
N GLN A 144 2.85 12.16 11.58
CA GLN A 144 3.56 12.59 12.79
C GLN A 144 2.60 13.09 13.87
N ASP A 145 1.60 13.89 13.50
CA ASP A 145 0.60 14.38 14.44
C ASP A 145 -0.25 13.25 14.99
N SER A 146 -0.58 12.26 14.15
CA SER A 146 -1.27 11.04 14.56
C SER A 146 -0.45 10.22 15.57
N TYR A 147 0.87 10.08 15.34
CA TYR A 147 1.77 9.47 16.33
C TYR A 147 1.77 10.25 17.65
N ARG A 148 1.98 11.57 17.62
CA ARG A 148 1.96 12.42 18.82
C ARG A 148 0.63 12.33 19.57
N TYR A 149 -0.47 12.24 18.83
CA TYR A 149 -1.80 12.02 19.40
C TYR A 149 -1.86 10.71 20.18
N LEU A 150 -1.44 9.58 19.59
CA LEU A 150 -1.43 8.28 20.27
C LEU A 150 -0.55 8.28 21.54
N ILE A 151 0.61 8.94 21.50
CA ILE A 151 1.48 9.06 22.68
C ILE A 151 0.76 9.80 23.83
N ARG A 152 0.06 10.90 23.53
CA ARG A 152 -0.75 11.62 24.54
C ARG A 152 -1.91 10.79 25.09
N GLN A 153 -2.40 9.82 24.31
CA GLN A 153 -3.49 8.93 24.71
C GLN A 153 -3.03 7.67 25.44
N CYS A 154 -1.72 7.43 25.62
CA CYS A 154 -1.22 6.22 26.27
C CYS A 154 -1.76 6.09 27.70
N PRO A 155 -2.36 4.93 28.07
CA PRO A 155 -2.77 4.69 29.46
C PRO A 155 -1.51 4.48 30.34
N ALA A 156 -1.64 4.70 31.65
CA ALA A 156 -0.49 4.72 32.59
C ALA A 156 0.34 3.42 32.62
N GLN A 157 -0.25 2.28 32.25
CA GLN A 157 0.43 0.99 32.17
C GLN A 157 1.20 0.77 30.86
N VAL A 158 1.08 1.65 29.86
CA VAL A 158 1.77 1.55 28.56
C VAL A 158 2.81 2.64 28.45
N GLU A 159 4.06 2.25 28.22
CA GLU A 159 5.18 3.16 28.03
C GLU A 159 5.77 2.97 26.64
N VAL A 160 5.81 4.02 25.83
CA VAL A 160 6.30 3.98 24.46
C VAL A 160 7.62 4.73 24.38
N HIS A 161 8.66 4.07 23.88
CA HIS A 161 9.99 4.63 23.67
C HIS A 161 10.29 4.66 22.18
N TYR A 162 10.69 5.81 21.67
CA TYR A 162 11.10 5.95 20.28
C TYR A 162 12.61 6.03 20.16
N HIS A 163 13.15 5.19 19.29
CA HIS A 163 14.56 5.13 18.93
C HIS A 163 14.69 5.54 17.47
N ALA A 164 15.34 6.68 17.23
CA ALA A 164 15.69 7.20 15.92
C ALA A 164 16.84 6.39 15.28
N GLU A 165 16.65 5.08 15.18
CA GLU A 165 17.72 4.10 14.92
C GLU A 165 17.24 3.05 13.92
N VAL A 166 18.14 2.62 13.02
CA VAL A 166 17.93 1.44 12.18
C VAL A 166 18.26 0.18 12.98
N VAL A 167 17.35 -0.79 13.01
CA VAL A 167 17.66 -2.13 13.51
C VAL A 167 18.39 -2.89 12.41
N THR A 168 19.62 -3.30 12.68
CA THR A 168 20.48 -4.02 11.72
C THR A 168 20.59 -5.51 12.02
N GLY A 169 20.15 -5.94 13.20
CA GLY A 169 20.18 -7.34 13.62
C GLY A 169 19.09 -7.68 14.62
N CYS A 170 18.64 -8.93 14.57
CA CYS A 170 17.67 -9.51 15.50
C CYS A 170 17.99 -11.01 15.63
N ARG A 171 18.16 -11.49 16.86
CA ARG A 171 18.45 -12.90 17.18
C ARG A 171 17.61 -13.34 18.37
N GLU A 172 17.17 -14.60 18.39
CA GLU A 172 16.50 -15.17 19.57
C GLU A 172 17.47 -15.20 20.77
N ARG A 173 16.96 -14.96 21.99
CA ARG A 173 17.76 -15.11 23.22
C ARG A 173 17.92 -16.59 23.57
N SER A 174 19.08 -16.95 24.15
CA SER A 174 19.40 -18.34 24.49
C SER A 174 18.76 -18.84 25.78
N SER A 175 18.43 -17.94 26.71
CA SER A 175 18.00 -18.25 28.08
C SER A 175 16.49 -18.34 28.25
N ASP A 176 15.74 -17.62 27.42
CA ASP A 176 14.31 -17.39 27.56
C ASP A 176 13.68 -16.97 26.22
N ALA A 177 12.35 -16.97 26.17
CA ALA A 177 11.64 -16.50 24.99
C ALA A 177 11.89 -14.99 24.79
N GLY A 178 12.24 -14.59 23.57
CA GLY A 178 12.44 -13.19 23.21
C GLY A 178 13.61 -13.00 22.26
N PHE A 179 13.96 -11.74 22.04
CA PHE A 179 14.93 -11.31 21.05
C PHE A 179 15.94 -10.35 21.64
N ARG A 180 17.16 -10.39 21.09
CA ARG A 180 18.13 -9.33 21.19
C ARG A 180 18.20 -8.58 19.87
N LEU A 181 17.80 -7.32 19.90
CA LEU A 181 17.91 -6.39 18.79
C LEU A 181 19.27 -5.70 18.81
N GLN A 182 19.78 -5.40 17.62
CA GLN A 182 21.03 -4.69 17.42
C GLN A 182 20.81 -3.49 16.51
N THR A 183 21.30 -2.33 16.93
CA THR A 183 21.41 -1.10 16.13
C THR A 183 22.89 -0.70 16.04
N PRO A 184 23.25 0.32 15.25
CA PRO A 184 24.62 0.84 15.22
C PRO A 184 25.15 1.34 16.57
N VAL A 185 24.28 1.64 17.55
CA VAL A 185 24.65 2.29 18.80
C VAL A 185 24.30 1.50 20.07
N ARG A 186 23.42 0.48 19.98
CA ARG A 186 23.03 -0.33 21.15
C ARG A 186 22.59 -1.74 20.80
N GLU A 187 22.53 -2.58 21.83
CA GLU A 187 21.73 -3.80 21.85
C GLU A 187 20.57 -3.63 22.84
N LEU A 188 19.41 -4.20 22.53
CA LEU A 188 18.22 -4.15 23.39
C LEU A 188 17.49 -5.50 23.39
N ASP A 189 17.18 -6.01 24.57
CA ASP A 189 16.37 -7.21 24.72
C ASP A 189 14.88 -6.87 24.77
N VAL A 190 14.07 -7.62 24.01
CA VAL A 190 12.61 -7.50 23.95
C VAL A 190 11.92 -8.86 23.92
N ASP A 191 10.68 -8.96 24.38
CA ASP A 191 9.97 -10.25 24.45
C ASP A 191 9.31 -10.63 23.10
N ALA A 192 8.93 -9.64 22.30
CA ALA A 192 8.26 -9.83 21.01
C ALA A 192 8.69 -8.78 19.98
N VAL A 193 8.62 -9.13 18.70
CA VAL A 193 8.99 -8.25 17.57
C VAL A 193 7.86 -8.22 16.53
N VAL A 194 7.50 -7.02 16.08
CA VAL A 194 6.59 -6.79 14.96
C VAL A 194 7.33 -6.02 13.86
N LEU A 195 7.46 -6.65 12.69
CA LEU A 195 8.06 -6.07 11.50
C LEU A 195 7.00 -5.33 10.69
N THR A 196 7.20 -4.03 10.52
CA THR A 196 6.32 -3.12 9.74
C THR A 196 7.12 -2.28 8.75
N CYS A 197 8.30 -2.78 8.35
CA CYS A 197 9.23 -2.10 7.46
C CYS A 197 8.63 -1.87 6.07
N GLY A 198 8.92 -0.71 5.49
CA GLY A 198 8.53 -0.35 4.13
C GLY A 198 9.40 -1.03 3.07
N HIS A 199 9.12 -0.70 1.80
CA HIS A 199 9.79 -1.27 0.63
C HIS A 199 10.81 -0.31 -0.03
N SER A 200 11.10 0.83 0.60
CA SER A 200 12.07 1.78 0.04
C SER A 200 13.44 1.49 0.60
N SER A 201 14.40 1.26 -0.29
CA SER A 201 15.80 1.39 0.04
C SER A 201 16.14 2.87 0.13
N ALA A 202 17.06 3.26 1.03
CA ALA A 202 17.83 4.47 0.81
C ALA A 202 18.37 4.43 -0.63
N GLN A 203 18.02 5.42 -1.45
CA GLN A 203 18.73 5.59 -2.71
C GLN A 203 20.18 5.89 -2.33
N ASP A 204 21.12 5.12 -2.89
CA ASP A 204 22.51 5.54 -2.99
C ASP A 204 22.49 6.95 -3.60
N GLY A 205 23.22 7.89 -2.99
CA GLY A 205 22.98 9.34 -3.10
C GLY A 205 22.60 9.86 -4.49
N THR A 206 21.80 10.93 -4.52
CA THR A 206 21.31 11.53 -5.78
C THR A 206 22.47 11.74 -6.76
N PRO A 207 22.51 11.04 -7.90
CA PRO A 207 23.61 11.18 -8.84
C PRO A 207 23.68 12.64 -9.31
N ALA A 208 24.88 13.13 -9.55
CA ALA A 208 25.07 14.42 -10.19
C ALA A 208 24.35 14.39 -11.54
N ILE A 209 23.32 15.23 -11.67
CA ILE A 209 22.52 15.30 -12.89
C ILE A 209 23.33 16.09 -13.93
N GLY A 210 23.68 15.43 -15.04
CA GLY A 210 24.31 16.06 -16.20
C GLY A 210 23.35 16.94 -17.00
N ASP A 211 23.81 17.42 -18.16
CA ASP A 211 23.04 18.29 -19.05
C ASP A 211 21.93 17.53 -19.80
N SER A 212 22.05 16.20 -19.87
CA SER A 212 21.08 15.31 -20.52
C SER A 212 20.74 14.08 -19.66
N VAL A 213 19.44 13.78 -19.55
CA VAL A 213 18.90 12.73 -18.68
C VAL A 213 17.99 11.79 -19.47
N LEU A 214 18.26 10.49 -19.36
CA LEU A 214 17.37 9.43 -19.82
C LEU A 214 16.62 8.85 -18.62
N ILE A 215 15.28 8.89 -18.64
CA ILE A 215 14.41 8.33 -17.61
C ILE A 215 13.81 7.02 -18.10
N GLU A 216 14.09 5.93 -17.40
CA GLU A 216 13.49 4.62 -17.65
C GLU A 216 12.25 4.42 -16.79
N GLY A 217 11.08 4.63 -17.38
CA GLY A 217 9.76 4.44 -16.75
C GLY A 217 8.73 5.46 -17.22
N LEU A 218 7.45 5.07 -17.17
CA LEU A 218 6.31 5.94 -17.48
C LEU A 218 5.31 6.05 -16.30
N GLY A 219 5.64 5.47 -15.15
CA GLY A 219 4.78 5.44 -13.96
C GLY A 219 5.01 6.61 -13.01
N LEU A 220 4.48 6.49 -11.78
CA LEU A 220 4.52 7.56 -10.77
C LEU A 220 5.93 8.08 -10.46
N THR A 221 6.91 7.17 -10.33
CA THR A 221 8.31 7.55 -10.06
C THR A 221 8.90 8.38 -11.20
N ALA A 222 8.51 8.13 -12.45
CA ALA A 222 8.94 8.94 -13.58
C ALA A 222 8.33 10.34 -13.52
N MET A 223 7.04 10.45 -13.16
CA MET A 223 6.37 11.75 -12.96
C MET A 223 7.01 12.57 -11.84
N ASP A 224 7.44 11.94 -10.75
CA ASP A 224 8.17 12.61 -9.67
C ASP A 224 9.56 13.07 -10.07
N THR A 225 10.27 12.21 -10.82
CA THR A 225 11.59 12.54 -11.36
C THR A 225 11.49 13.74 -12.29
N LEU A 226 10.49 13.73 -13.19
CA LEU A 226 10.18 14.87 -14.05
C LEU A 226 9.90 16.13 -13.25
N ALA A 227 9.02 16.07 -12.24
CA ALA A 227 8.72 17.22 -11.40
C ALA A 227 9.97 17.79 -10.72
N GLY A 228 10.87 16.93 -10.24
CA GLY A 228 12.15 17.34 -9.63
C GLY A 228 13.14 17.96 -10.62
N LEU A 229 13.19 17.46 -11.86
CA LEU A 229 14.08 17.98 -12.91
C LEU A 229 13.53 19.22 -13.64
N THR A 230 12.27 19.58 -13.40
CA THR A 230 11.57 20.67 -14.08
C THR A 230 11.17 21.75 -13.08
N GLN A 231 10.02 21.61 -12.42
CA GLN A 231 9.55 22.56 -11.41
C GLN A 231 10.53 22.67 -10.22
N GLY A 232 11.15 21.56 -9.81
CA GLY A 232 12.19 21.56 -8.79
C GLY A 232 13.46 22.33 -9.16
N ARG A 233 13.61 22.69 -10.43
CA ARG A 233 14.69 23.54 -10.95
C ARG A 233 14.24 24.96 -11.30
N GLY A 234 13.02 25.33 -10.94
CA GLY A 234 12.50 26.69 -11.04
C GLY A 234 11.59 26.95 -12.24
N GLY A 235 11.36 25.97 -13.11
CA GLY A 235 10.39 26.12 -14.20
C GLY A 235 8.96 26.19 -13.69
N ARG A 236 8.05 26.77 -14.48
CA ARG A 236 6.72 27.18 -14.04
C ARG A 236 5.64 26.79 -15.04
N TYR A 237 4.48 26.40 -14.55
CA TYR A 237 3.30 26.20 -15.38
C TYR A 237 2.41 27.45 -15.33
N VAL A 238 1.97 27.93 -16.49
CA VAL A 238 1.00 29.02 -16.60
C VAL A 238 -0.24 28.52 -17.31
N ARG A 239 -1.42 29.04 -16.93
CA ARG A 239 -2.69 28.63 -17.54
C ARG A 239 -2.65 28.81 -19.05
N ASP A 240 -3.20 27.83 -19.75
CA ASP A 240 -3.31 27.79 -21.20
C ASP A 240 -4.63 27.12 -21.60
N PRO A 241 -5.34 27.60 -22.65
CA PRO A 241 -6.61 27.01 -23.08
C PRO A 241 -6.46 25.66 -23.80
N GLY A 242 -5.24 25.19 -24.06
CA GLY A 242 -4.98 23.90 -24.70
C GLY A 242 -5.42 22.68 -23.88
N VAL A 243 -5.32 21.49 -24.48
CA VAL A 243 -5.78 20.22 -23.86
C VAL A 243 -5.11 19.94 -22.51
N ALA A 244 -3.83 20.30 -22.37
CA ALA A 244 -3.08 20.20 -21.12
C ALA A 244 -3.61 21.14 -20.03
N GLY A 245 -4.26 22.26 -20.38
CA GLY A 245 -4.66 23.31 -19.44
C GLY A 245 -3.49 24.17 -18.94
N TRP A 246 -2.27 23.88 -19.39
CA TRP A 246 -1.03 24.52 -18.94
C TRP A 246 -0.03 24.64 -20.08
N ARG A 247 0.74 25.73 -20.04
CA ARG A 247 1.97 25.93 -20.82
C ARG A 247 3.15 26.00 -19.87
N TYR A 248 4.20 25.25 -20.17
CA TYR A 248 5.41 25.25 -19.34
C TYR A 248 6.39 26.36 -19.75
N LEU A 249 6.88 27.09 -18.75
CA LEU A 249 7.92 28.11 -18.87
C LEU A 249 9.21 27.55 -18.26
N ARG A 250 10.22 27.38 -19.11
CA ARG A 250 11.56 26.93 -18.70
C ARG A 250 12.23 27.95 -17.78
N SER A 251 12.99 27.45 -16.82
CA SER A 251 13.93 28.24 -16.01
C SER A 251 15.30 28.38 -16.67
N GLY A 252 15.66 27.45 -17.57
CA GLY A 252 17.00 27.33 -18.14
C GLY A 252 17.94 26.44 -17.31
N LEU A 253 17.46 25.87 -16.20
CA LEU A 253 18.21 24.93 -15.37
C LEU A 253 17.78 23.47 -15.59
N GLU A 254 16.75 23.24 -16.40
CA GLU A 254 16.30 21.91 -16.78
C GLU A 254 17.35 21.23 -17.68
N PRO A 255 17.69 19.95 -17.43
CA PRO A 255 18.44 19.18 -18.40
C PRO A 255 17.58 18.87 -19.63
N ALA A 256 18.19 18.42 -20.72
CA ALA A 256 17.47 17.77 -21.81
C ALA A 256 16.96 16.40 -21.33
N ILE A 257 15.64 16.18 -21.35
CA ILE A 257 15.04 14.96 -20.77
C ILE A 257 14.47 14.08 -21.88
N ALA A 258 14.84 12.79 -21.86
CA ALA A 258 14.21 11.76 -22.67
C ALA A 258 13.53 10.71 -21.77
N LEU A 259 12.32 10.29 -22.12
CA LEU A 259 11.55 9.27 -21.40
C LEU A 259 11.33 8.04 -22.28
N TYR A 260 11.48 6.85 -21.70
CA TYR A 260 11.13 5.59 -22.36
C TYR A 260 10.67 4.53 -21.36
N SER A 261 10.09 3.44 -21.86
CA SER A 261 9.89 2.21 -21.07
C SER A 261 10.10 0.97 -21.92
N ARG A 262 10.35 -0.18 -21.28
CA ARG A 262 10.55 -1.46 -21.99
C ARG A 262 9.30 -1.90 -22.76
N SER A 263 8.12 -1.76 -22.16
CA SER A 263 6.85 -2.15 -22.79
C SER A 263 6.33 -1.12 -23.79
N GLY A 264 6.69 0.17 -23.65
CA GLY A 264 6.15 1.24 -24.48
C GLY A 264 4.69 1.55 -24.21
N LEU A 265 4.14 1.04 -23.10
CA LEU A 265 2.73 1.21 -22.75
C LEU A 265 2.58 2.23 -21.60
N PRO A 266 1.83 3.33 -21.79
CA PRO A 266 1.53 4.28 -20.73
C PRO A 266 0.57 3.72 -19.67
N PHE A 267 0.50 4.40 -18.53
CA PHE A 267 -0.42 4.08 -17.44
C PHE A 267 -1.73 4.83 -17.60
N HIS A 268 -2.89 4.22 -17.40
CA HIS A 268 -4.13 4.97 -17.34
C HIS A 268 -4.13 5.92 -16.13
N ALA A 269 -4.52 7.16 -16.36
CA ALA A 269 -4.72 8.16 -15.32
C ALA A 269 -5.90 7.80 -14.43
N ARG A 270 -5.79 8.20 -13.17
CA ARG A 270 -6.91 8.15 -12.23
C ARG A 270 -8.12 8.88 -12.80
N PRO A 271 -9.34 8.33 -12.67
CA PRO A 271 -10.54 9.08 -12.98
C PRO A 271 -10.68 10.26 -12.03
N GLN A 272 -11.11 11.40 -12.54
CA GLN A 272 -11.46 12.55 -11.73
C GLN A 272 -12.57 12.15 -10.75
N TRP A 273 -12.37 12.49 -9.49
CA TRP A 273 -13.38 12.22 -8.49
C TRP A 273 -14.56 13.18 -8.65
N GLN A 274 -15.75 12.62 -8.50
CA GLN A 274 -17.01 13.34 -8.48
C GLN A 274 -17.85 12.75 -7.35
N ALA A 275 -18.53 13.63 -6.60
CA ALA A 275 -19.53 13.17 -5.66
C ALA A 275 -20.67 12.50 -6.44
N SER A 276 -20.94 11.23 -6.14
CA SER A 276 -22.04 10.49 -6.75
C SER A 276 -23.17 10.32 -5.73
N VAL A 277 -24.38 10.68 -6.12
CA VAL A 277 -25.62 10.34 -5.39
C VAL A 277 -26.11 8.92 -5.72
N HIS A 278 -25.54 8.30 -6.77
CA HIS A 278 -25.90 6.95 -7.17
C HIS A 278 -25.19 5.91 -6.32
N ALA A 279 -25.93 4.86 -5.96
CA ALA A 279 -25.36 3.67 -5.34
C ALA A 279 -24.31 3.01 -6.25
N ALA A 280 -23.36 2.31 -5.63
CA ALA A 280 -22.40 1.48 -6.35
C ALA A 280 -23.14 0.44 -7.23
N LEU A 281 -22.58 0.15 -8.40
CA LEU A 281 -23.12 -0.91 -9.26
C LEU A 281 -22.93 -2.27 -8.58
N PRO A 282 -23.94 -3.15 -8.60
CA PRO A 282 -23.83 -4.46 -7.99
C PRO A 282 -22.85 -5.35 -8.76
N ARG A 283 -22.03 -6.08 -8.01
CA ARG A 283 -21.17 -7.13 -8.55
C ARG A 283 -22.03 -8.26 -9.14
N THR A 284 -21.65 -8.79 -10.31
CA THR A 284 -22.46 -9.80 -11.01
C THR A 284 -21.74 -11.15 -11.11
N PHE A 285 -20.58 -11.19 -11.76
CA PHE A 285 -19.86 -12.39 -12.13
C PHE A 285 -18.63 -12.61 -11.25
N PHE A 286 -17.87 -11.55 -10.98
CA PHE A 286 -16.71 -11.64 -10.07
C PHE A 286 -17.16 -11.38 -8.63
N THR A 287 -17.44 -12.46 -7.89
CA THR A 287 -17.98 -12.42 -6.52
C THR A 287 -17.26 -13.41 -5.60
N ALA A 288 -17.34 -13.19 -4.29
CA ALA A 288 -16.80 -14.11 -3.29
C ALA A 288 -17.43 -15.52 -3.41
N GLN A 289 -18.73 -15.61 -3.71
CA GLN A 289 -19.41 -16.88 -3.91
C GLN A 289 -18.88 -17.63 -5.14
N ALA A 290 -18.63 -16.91 -6.25
CA ALA A 290 -18.04 -17.51 -7.45
C ALA A 290 -16.63 -18.07 -7.15
N ILE A 291 -15.81 -17.32 -6.41
CA ILE A 291 -14.48 -17.77 -5.99
C ILE A 291 -14.57 -19.05 -5.13
N VAL A 292 -15.49 -19.10 -4.15
CA VAL A 292 -15.70 -20.31 -3.33
C VAL A 292 -16.10 -21.50 -4.20
N GLY A 293 -17.01 -21.29 -5.16
CA GLY A 293 -17.43 -22.34 -6.10
C GLY A 293 -16.28 -22.87 -6.95
N LEU A 294 -15.41 -22.00 -7.46
CA LEU A 294 -14.20 -22.41 -8.19
C LEU A 294 -13.25 -23.22 -7.30
N ARG A 295 -13.04 -22.80 -6.03
CA ARG A 295 -12.16 -23.53 -5.10
C ARG A 295 -12.65 -24.95 -4.83
N GLN A 296 -13.97 -25.17 -4.77
CA GLN A 296 -14.55 -26.51 -4.58
C GLN A 296 -14.28 -27.47 -5.74
N GLN A 297 -13.99 -26.95 -6.93
CA GLN A 297 -13.73 -27.73 -8.15
C GLN A 297 -12.24 -28.03 -8.36
N ARG A 298 -11.35 -27.48 -7.51
CA ARG A 298 -9.90 -27.58 -7.68
C ARG A 298 -9.25 -28.36 -6.52
N SER A 299 -8.16 -29.05 -6.82
CA SER A 299 -7.36 -29.77 -5.81
C SER A 299 -6.76 -28.78 -4.80
N ALA A 300 -6.90 -29.09 -3.50
CA ALA A 300 -6.49 -28.24 -2.39
C ALA A 300 -7.07 -26.81 -2.44
N GLY A 301 -8.13 -26.58 -3.23
CA GLY A 301 -8.74 -25.27 -3.42
C GLY A 301 -7.84 -24.24 -4.12
N ARG A 302 -6.72 -24.63 -4.75
CA ARG A 302 -5.80 -23.71 -5.44
C ARG A 302 -6.31 -23.38 -6.84
N LEU A 303 -6.42 -22.10 -7.15
CA LEU A 303 -6.93 -21.63 -8.44
C LEU A 303 -5.80 -21.34 -9.43
N ASP A 304 -6.11 -21.39 -10.71
CA ASP A 304 -5.29 -20.81 -11.77
C ASP A 304 -5.89 -19.46 -12.19
N PHE A 305 -5.14 -18.38 -12.06
CA PHE A 305 -5.65 -17.02 -12.23
C PHE A 305 -6.18 -16.79 -13.66
N GLU A 306 -5.49 -17.29 -14.68
CA GLU A 306 -5.84 -17.01 -16.07
C GLU A 306 -7.04 -17.84 -16.54
N SER A 307 -7.10 -19.11 -16.15
CA SER A 307 -8.17 -20.01 -16.58
C SER A 307 -9.41 -19.97 -15.68
N ASP A 308 -9.25 -19.72 -14.37
CA ASP A 308 -10.38 -19.72 -13.42
C ASP A 308 -10.92 -18.31 -13.14
N VAL A 309 -10.04 -17.31 -12.98
CA VAL A 309 -10.42 -16.01 -12.38
C VAL A 309 -10.56 -14.90 -13.42
N LEU A 310 -9.60 -14.78 -14.33
CA LEU A 310 -9.58 -13.75 -15.36
C LEU A 310 -10.87 -13.72 -16.21
N PRO A 311 -11.50 -14.86 -16.59
CA PRO A 311 -12.77 -14.83 -17.30
C PRO A 311 -13.89 -14.15 -16.50
N LEU A 312 -13.95 -14.36 -15.17
CA LEU A 312 -14.93 -13.68 -14.31
C LEU A 312 -14.69 -12.18 -14.26
N ILE A 313 -13.42 -11.74 -14.22
CA ILE A 313 -13.07 -10.31 -14.25
C ILE A 313 -13.50 -9.70 -15.58
N LYS A 314 -13.24 -10.36 -16.71
CA LYS A 314 -13.65 -9.89 -18.04
C LYS A 314 -15.17 -9.77 -18.17
N ASP A 315 -15.90 -10.77 -17.71
CA ASP A 315 -17.36 -10.77 -17.68
C ASP A 315 -17.88 -9.63 -16.78
N GLU A 316 -17.26 -9.41 -15.63
CA GLU A 316 -17.59 -8.31 -14.72
C GLU A 316 -17.33 -6.94 -15.36
N MET A 317 -16.22 -6.75 -16.07
CA MET A 317 -15.92 -5.51 -16.78
C MET A 317 -17.00 -5.19 -17.83
N ARG A 318 -17.43 -6.19 -18.62
CA ARG A 318 -18.55 -6.04 -19.57
C ARG A 318 -19.86 -5.69 -18.85
N ALA A 319 -20.17 -6.40 -17.76
CA ALA A 319 -21.37 -6.15 -16.96
C ALA A 319 -21.41 -4.73 -16.38
N VAL A 320 -20.28 -4.25 -15.86
CA VAL A 320 -20.16 -2.90 -15.31
C VAL A 320 -20.27 -1.86 -16.41
N PHE A 321 -19.62 -2.07 -17.56
CA PHE A 321 -19.74 -1.20 -18.73
C PHE A 321 -21.20 -1.00 -19.13
N TRP A 322 -21.95 -2.07 -19.43
CA TRP A 322 -23.35 -1.92 -19.87
C TRP A 322 -24.26 -1.36 -18.79
N GLN A 323 -24.02 -1.69 -17.51
CA GLN A 323 -24.78 -1.09 -16.42
C GLN A 323 -24.50 0.42 -16.29
N ALA A 324 -23.27 0.85 -16.49
CA ALA A 324 -22.88 2.25 -16.49
C ALA A 324 -23.50 2.99 -17.68
N THR A 325 -23.44 2.41 -18.89
CA THR A 325 -24.10 2.96 -20.08
C THR A 325 -25.60 3.07 -19.89
N ALA A 326 -26.26 1.99 -19.42
CA ALA A 326 -27.70 2.02 -19.15
C ALA A 326 -28.07 3.03 -18.07
N ARG A 327 -27.22 3.25 -17.06
CA ARG A 327 -27.45 4.28 -16.04
C ARG A 327 -27.45 5.69 -16.64
N LEU A 328 -26.59 5.96 -17.62
CA LEU A 328 -26.48 7.28 -18.26
C LEU A 328 -27.59 7.47 -19.31
N ASP A 329 -27.76 6.50 -20.20
CA ASP A 329 -28.57 6.66 -21.41
C ASP A 329 -30.03 6.21 -21.24
N ALA A 330 -30.29 5.27 -20.33
CA ALA A 330 -31.62 4.72 -20.11
C ALA A 330 -31.84 4.21 -18.67
N PRO A 331 -31.84 5.10 -17.65
CA PRO A 331 -31.91 4.73 -16.23
C PRO A 331 -33.04 3.74 -15.89
N GLN A 332 -34.19 3.85 -16.58
CA GLN A 332 -35.35 2.98 -16.44
C GLN A 332 -35.07 1.51 -16.82
N ALA A 333 -34.10 1.25 -17.70
CA ALA A 333 -33.73 -0.08 -18.15
C ALA A 333 -32.73 -0.77 -17.21
N LEU A 334 -32.04 -0.01 -16.33
CA LEU A 334 -30.95 -0.50 -15.49
C LEU A 334 -31.37 -1.69 -14.61
N LEU A 335 -32.52 -1.61 -13.96
CA LEU A 335 -33.01 -2.69 -13.09
C LEU A 335 -33.33 -3.96 -13.88
N SER A 336 -33.85 -3.82 -15.10
CA SER A 336 -34.12 -4.96 -15.99
C SER A 336 -32.81 -5.61 -16.45
N LEU A 337 -31.84 -4.80 -16.90
CA LEU A 337 -30.51 -5.24 -17.28
C LEU A 337 -29.82 -6.00 -16.14
N GLN A 338 -29.84 -5.47 -14.92
CA GLN A 338 -29.29 -6.13 -13.74
C GLN A 338 -29.94 -7.47 -13.41
N ARG A 339 -31.24 -7.63 -13.68
CA ARG A 339 -31.93 -8.93 -13.53
C ARG A 339 -31.49 -9.91 -14.61
N THR A 340 -31.36 -9.47 -15.85
CA THR A 340 -30.88 -10.30 -16.96
C THR A 340 -29.46 -10.79 -16.71
N LEU A 341 -28.55 -9.89 -16.35
CA LEU A 341 -27.16 -10.21 -16.01
C LEU A 341 -27.07 -11.23 -14.86
N ARG A 342 -27.82 -11.04 -13.77
CA ARG A 342 -27.82 -11.98 -12.62
C ARG A 342 -28.36 -13.37 -12.95
N ARG A 343 -29.25 -13.49 -13.95
CA ARG A 343 -29.79 -14.79 -14.39
C ARG A 343 -28.80 -15.56 -15.28
N ALA A 344 -27.79 -14.89 -15.83
CA ALA A 344 -26.79 -15.49 -16.72
C ALA A 344 -25.68 -16.21 -15.93
N SER A 345 -26.05 -17.18 -15.10
CA SER A 345 -25.08 -17.93 -14.28
C SER A 345 -24.29 -18.96 -15.09
N ASP A 346 -24.90 -19.56 -16.12
CA ASP A 346 -24.27 -20.55 -16.99
C ASP A 346 -23.30 -19.90 -18.00
N SER A 347 -22.11 -20.49 -18.16
CA SER A 347 -21.09 -20.02 -19.11
C SER A 347 -21.48 -20.25 -20.57
N THR A 348 -22.36 -21.22 -20.86
CA THR A 348 -22.71 -21.59 -22.23
C THR A 348 -23.67 -20.57 -22.87
N SER A 349 -24.58 -20.01 -22.08
CA SER A 349 -25.55 -19.01 -22.54
C SER A 349 -25.03 -17.56 -22.53
N ARG A 350 -23.96 -17.28 -21.78
CA ARG A 350 -23.38 -15.93 -21.65
C ARG A 350 -22.94 -15.28 -22.96
N PRO A 351 -22.25 -15.96 -23.91
CA PRO A 351 -21.82 -15.33 -25.16
C PRO A 351 -22.96 -14.75 -26.00
N ALA A 352 -24.09 -15.46 -26.08
CA ALA A 352 -25.26 -14.99 -26.82
C ALA A 352 -25.88 -13.75 -26.17
N LEU A 353 -25.96 -13.73 -24.83
CA LEU A 353 -26.40 -12.55 -24.09
C LEU A 353 -25.45 -11.36 -24.31
N PHE A 354 -24.15 -11.57 -24.21
CA PHE A 354 -23.15 -10.51 -24.37
C PHE A 354 -23.19 -9.90 -25.76
N LYS A 355 -23.37 -10.72 -26.80
CA LYS A 355 -23.59 -10.23 -28.17
C LYS A 355 -24.83 -9.33 -28.25
N ALA A 356 -25.95 -9.77 -27.69
CA ALA A 356 -27.18 -8.97 -27.69
C ALA A 356 -27.04 -7.66 -26.89
N LEU A 357 -26.31 -7.68 -25.77
CA LEU A 357 -26.04 -6.48 -24.97
C LEU A 357 -25.06 -5.53 -25.68
N ALA A 358 -24.05 -6.05 -26.38
CA ALA A 358 -23.16 -5.23 -27.19
C ALA A 358 -23.89 -4.53 -28.35
N GLU A 359 -24.81 -5.24 -29.02
CA GLU A 359 -25.69 -4.66 -30.06
C GLU A 359 -26.60 -3.56 -29.49
N GLN A 360 -27.06 -3.71 -28.24
CA GLN A 360 -27.99 -2.78 -27.60
C GLN A 360 -27.31 -1.56 -26.94
N TRP A 361 -26.19 -1.77 -26.25
CA TRP A 361 -25.57 -0.79 -25.34
C TRP A 361 -24.15 -0.41 -25.75
N GLY A 362 -23.70 -0.87 -26.92
CA GLY A 362 -22.35 -0.64 -27.41
C GLY A 362 -21.38 -1.75 -27.04
N ASP A 363 -20.36 -1.91 -27.88
CA ASP A 363 -19.34 -2.91 -27.74
C ASP A 363 -18.30 -2.54 -26.66
N PHE A 364 -17.85 -3.53 -25.91
CA PHE A 364 -16.77 -3.41 -24.94
C PHE A 364 -16.04 -4.75 -24.83
N GLU A 365 -14.83 -4.77 -25.37
CA GLU A 365 -13.96 -5.94 -25.33
C GLU A 365 -12.81 -5.72 -24.35
N PRO A 366 -12.83 -6.34 -23.15
CA PRO A 366 -11.78 -6.24 -22.13
C PRO A 366 -10.37 -6.47 -22.69
N GLU A 367 -10.22 -7.40 -23.63
CA GLU A 367 -8.96 -7.78 -24.27
C GLU A 367 -8.20 -6.57 -24.85
N GLN A 368 -8.90 -5.54 -25.33
CA GLN A 368 -8.29 -4.32 -25.87
C GLN A 368 -7.57 -3.50 -24.79
N TRP A 369 -7.95 -3.66 -23.53
CA TRP A 369 -7.41 -2.96 -22.37
C TRP A 369 -6.43 -3.82 -21.58
N LEU A 370 -6.65 -5.14 -21.58
CA LEU A 370 -5.83 -6.11 -20.85
C LEU A 370 -4.55 -6.51 -21.60
N ALA A 371 -4.07 -5.68 -22.52
CA ALA A 371 -2.87 -5.95 -23.30
C ALA A 371 -1.62 -5.98 -22.40
N THR A 372 -0.94 -7.12 -22.40
CA THR A 372 0.35 -7.34 -21.73
C THR A 372 1.54 -7.19 -22.69
N GLU A 373 1.28 -7.29 -24.00
CA GLU A 373 2.29 -7.24 -25.06
C GLU A 373 2.88 -5.83 -25.23
N ARG A 374 4.04 -5.77 -25.91
CA ARG A 374 4.75 -4.52 -26.18
C ARG A 374 3.92 -3.65 -27.14
N GLY A 375 3.87 -2.34 -26.88
CA GLY A 375 3.26 -1.39 -27.81
C GLY A 375 4.03 -1.40 -29.13
N SER A 376 3.40 -1.89 -30.20
CA SER A 376 3.92 -1.84 -31.57
C SER A 376 3.56 -0.50 -32.22
N GLY A 377 4.19 0.57 -31.75
CA GLY A 377 4.23 1.82 -32.50
C GLY A 377 5.35 1.75 -33.53
N ASP A 378 5.08 2.12 -34.77
CA ASP A 378 6.12 2.52 -35.71
C ASP A 378 7.06 3.51 -35.01
N LYS A 379 8.38 3.25 -35.07
CA LYS A 379 9.38 4.01 -34.29
C LYS A 379 9.34 5.50 -34.62
N GLU A 380 8.97 5.84 -35.86
CA GLU A 380 8.87 7.22 -36.33
C GLU A 380 7.59 7.92 -35.84
N GLY A 381 6.53 7.18 -35.52
CA GLY A 381 5.24 7.70 -35.07
C GLY A 381 4.96 7.60 -33.57
N TYR A 382 5.83 6.96 -32.79
CA TYR A 382 5.54 6.63 -31.38
C TYR A 382 5.29 7.88 -30.50
N ALA A 383 6.11 8.92 -30.62
CA ALA A 383 5.94 10.14 -29.84
C ALA A 383 4.58 10.80 -30.11
N GLN A 384 4.22 10.93 -31.39
CA GLN A 384 2.92 11.47 -31.79
C GLN A 384 1.77 10.60 -31.30
N TRP A 385 1.86 9.27 -31.43
CA TRP A 385 0.88 8.35 -30.87
C TRP A 385 0.71 8.53 -29.36
N PHE A 386 1.82 8.69 -28.63
CA PHE A 386 1.83 8.85 -27.18
C PHE A 386 1.16 10.14 -26.73
N GLU A 387 1.40 11.25 -27.44
CA GLU A 387 0.71 12.53 -27.21
C GLU A 387 -0.80 12.39 -27.40
N HIS A 388 -1.27 11.84 -28.53
CA HIS A 388 -2.70 11.60 -28.77
C HIS A 388 -3.30 10.65 -27.73
N TRP A 389 -2.52 9.66 -27.27
CA TRP A 389 -2.95 8.76 -26.21
C TRP A 389 -3.17 9.52 -24.90
N ILE A 390 -2.26 10.42 -24.52
CA ILE A 390 -2.41 11.28 -23.33
C ILE A 390 -3.64 12.17 -23.45
N GLU A 391 -3.87 12.80 -24.60
CA GLU A 391 -5.03 13.67 -24.82
C GLU A 391 -6.36 12.92 -24.63
N ARG A 392 -6.47 11.72 -25.22
CA ARG A 392 -7.64 10.85 -25.03
C ARG A 392 -7.79 10.43 -23.57
N GLU A 393 -6.68 10.11 -22.92
CA GLU A 393 -6.66 9.69 -21.52
C GLU A 393 -7.12 10.81 -20.58
N LEU A 394 -6.68 12.05 -20.83
CA LEU A 394 -7.13 13.24 -20.09
C LEU A 394 -8.64 13.46 -20.28
N ALA A 395 -9.16 13.34 -21.49
CA ALA A 395 -10.59 13.44 -21.76
C ALA A 395 -11.39 12.39 -20.96
N LEU A 396 -10.96 11.12 -21.01
CA LEU A 396 -11.59 10.05 -20.26
C LEU A 396 -11.45 10.20 -18.74
N SER A 397 -10.33 10.74 -18.25
CA SER A 397 -10.13 10.95 -16.81
C SER A 397 -11.07 12.05 -16.28
N ARG A 398 -11.24 13.15 -17.02
CA ARG A 398 -12.10 14.28 -16.65
C ARG A 398 -13.58 13.91 -16.51
N LEU A 399 -14.05 12.92 -17.25
CA LEU A 399 -15.40 12.36 -17.11
C LEU A 399 -15.62 11.60 -15.79
N GLY A 400 -14.54 11.21 -15.10
CA GLY A 400 -14.65 10.42 -13.87
C GLY A 400 -15.25 9.02 -14.11
N THR A 401 -15.67 8.36 -13.03
CA THR A 401 -16.36 7.06 -13.12
C THR A 401 -17.88 7.18 -13.23
N VAL A 402 -18.44 8.36 -12.94
CA VAL A 402 -19.89 8.59 -13.02
C VAL A 402 -20.31 8.73 -14.48
N ASP A 403 -19.56 9.49 -15.28
CA ASP A 403 -19.92 9.85 -16.64
C ASP A 403 -19.14 9.07 -17.71
N SER A 404 -18.33 8.08 -17.31
CA SER A 404 -17.59 7.23 -18.25
C SER A 404 -17.77 5.74 -17.96
N PRO A 405 -18.60 5.03 -18.74
CA PRO A 405 -18.74 3.58 -18.67
C PRO A 405 -17.41 2.83 -18.82
N ILE A 406 -16.53 3.33 -19.68
CA ILE A 406 -15.18 2.78 -19.88
C ILE A 406 -14.37 2.87 -18.59
N ARG A 407 -14.32 4.05 -17.95
CA ARG A 407 -13.59 4.20 -16.67
C ARG A 407 -14.17 3.30 -15.60
N GLN A 408 -15.49 3.24 -15.49
CA GLN A 408 -16.13 2.41 -14.50
C GLN A 408 -15.79 0.92 -14.70
N ALA A 409 -15.71 0.44 -15.94
CA ALA A 409 -15.33 -0.92 -16.26
C ALA A 409 -13.85 -1.22 -15.95
N LEU A 410 -12.92 -0.31 -16.25
CA LEU A 410 -11.50 -0.48 -15.89
C LEU A 410 -11.29 -0.54 -14.38
N GLU A 411 -12.05 0.28 -13.65
CA GLU A 411 -11.98 0.41 -12.20
C GLU A 411 -12.39 -0.86 -11.43
N VAL A 412 -12.97 -1.86 -12.09
CA VAL A 412 -13.16 -3.22 -11.53
C VAL A 412 -11.86 -3.75 -10.93
N TRP A 413 -10.70 -3.53 -11.58
CA TRP A 413 -9.40 -3.98 -11.06
C TRP A 413 -8.98 -3.32 -9.74
N ARG A 414 -9.49 -2.13 -9.43
CA ARG A 414 -9.23 -1.41 -8.17
C ARG A 414 -10.31 -1.68 -7.14
N ASP A 415 -11.56 -1.53 -7.54
CA ASP A 415 -12.74 -1.59 -6.66
C ASP A 415 -12.99 -3.00 -6.12
N TYR A 416 -12.48 -4.04 -6.81
CA TYR A 416 -12.68 -5.45 -6.48
C TYR A 416 -11.38 -6.09 -5.96
N ARG A 417 -10.46 -5.25 -5.47
CA ARG A 417 -9.18 -5.71 -4.91
C ARG A 417 -9.34 -6.59 -3.67
N ASP A 418 -10.43 -6.43 -2.92
CA ASP A 418 -10.82 -7.35 -1.86
C ASP A 418 -11.00 -8.79 -2.37
N LEU A 419 -11.60 -8.97 -3.54
CA LEU A 419 -11.75 -10.27 -4.19
C LEU A 419 -10.44 -10.78 -4.76
N LEU A 420 -9.59 -9.91 -5.33
CA LEU A 420 -8.24 -10.29 -5.76
C LEU A 420 -7.40 -10.80 -4.58
N ARG A 421 -7.51 -10.20 -3.40
CA ARG A 421 -6.90 -10.72 -2.16
C ARG A 421 -7.47 -12.07 -1.77
N LEU A 422 -8.80 -12.24 -1.84
CA LEU A 422 -9.44 -13.55 -1.59
C LEU A 422 -8.96 -14.64 -2.56
N VAL A 423 -8.56 -14.27 -3.78
CA VAL A 423 -7.98 -15.17 -4.78
C VAL A 423 -6.51 -15.49 -4.48
N ALA A 424 -5.67 -14.47 -4.26
CA ALA A 424 -4.22 -14.59 -4.26
C ALA A 424 -3.57 -14.85 -2.89
N ASP A 425 -4.18 -14.39 -1.79
CA ASP A 425 -3.57 -14.50 -0.46
C ASP A 425 -3.29 -15.97 -0.09
N ARG A 426 -2.11 -16.21 0.51
CA ARG A 426 -1.70 -17.44 1.22
C ARG A 426 -1.94 -18.73 0.44
N ASN A 427 -1.14 -18.95 -0.61
CA ASN A 427 -1.23 -20.13 -1.48
C ASN A 427 -2.63 -20.31 -2.14
N GLY A 428 -3.39 -19.21 -2.29
CA GLY A 428 -4.70 -19.24 -2.93
C GLY A 428 -4.65 -19.62 -4.41
N LEU A 429 -3.49 -19.44 -5.06
CA LEU A 429 -3.20 -19.82 -6.44
C LEU A 429 -2.24 -21.02 -6.51
N THR A 430 -2.19 -21.69 -7.67
CA THR A 430 -1.09 -22.62 -7.99
C THR A 430 0.26 -21.89 -8.01
N GLU A 431 1.38 -22.60 -7.89
CA GLU A 431 2.70 -21.96 -7.79
C GLU A 431 3.01 -21.16 -9.07
N GLN A 432 2.84 -21.80 -10.22
CA GLN A 432 2.97 -21.17 -11.53
C GLN A 432 2.05 -19.94 -11.67
N SER A 433 0.78 -20.07 -11.25
CA SER A 433 -0.17 -18.96 -11.32
C SER A 433 0.17 -17.83 -10.34
N THR A 434 0.79 -18.12 -9.20
CA THR A 434 1.22 -17.10 -8.23
C THR A 434 2.32 -16.24 -8.85
N LEU A 435 3.32 -16.88 -9.47
CA LEU A 435 4.40 -16.17 -10.15
C LEU A 435 3.89 -15.34 -11.34
N ALA A 436 2.97 -15.89 -12.13
CA ALA A 436 2.33 -15.16 -13.23
C ALA A 436 1.47 -13.98 -12.71
N PHE A 437 0.76 -14.15 -11.60
CA PHE A 437 -0.05 -13.10 -10.99
C PHE A 437 0.79 -11.91 -10.55
N TYR A 438 1.84 -12.13 -9.77
CA TYR A 438 2.71 -11.04 -9.30
C TYR A 438 3.64 -10.49 -10.41
N GLY A 439 4.06 -11.32 -11.37
CA GLY A 439 4.94 -10.92 -12.47
C GLY A 439 4.24 -10.14 -13.59
N THR A 440 3.00 -10.50 -13.91
CA THR A 440 2.27 -9.96 -15.08
C THR A 440 1.01 -9.21 -14.65
N TRP A 441 0.12 -9.86 -13.92
CA TRP A 441 -1.23 -9.36 -13.67
C TRP A 441 -1.29 -8.22 -12.66
N ALA A 442 -0.45 -8.25 -11.62
CA ALA A 442 -0.30 -7.15 -10.67
C ALA A 442 0.27 -5.89 -11.36
N ALA A 443 1.23 -6.07 -12.28
CA ALA A 443 1.80 -4.97 -13.05
C ALA A 443 0.77 -4.37 -14.02
N LEU A 444 -0.03 -5.22 -14.68
CA LEU A 444 -1.14 -4.79 -15.54
C LEU A 444 -2.22 -4.05 -14.74
N SER A 445 -2.62 -4.57 -13.57
CA SER A 445 -3.56 -3.88 -12.68
C SER A 445 -3.05 -2.49 -12.30
N ASN A 446 -1.76 -2.37 -11.94
CA ASN A 446 -1.16 -1.07 -11.66
C ASN A 446 -1.14 -0.15 -12.90
N ARG A 447 -0.98 -0.69 -14.11
CA ARG A 447 -1.07 0.09 -15.35
C ARG A 447 -2.48 0.61 -15.63
N LEU A 448 -3.50 -0.19 -15.36
CA LEU A 448 -4.90 0.15 -15.62
C LEU A 448 -5.50 1.12 -14.61
N VAL A 449 -5.18 0.93 -13.32
CA VAL A 449 -5.89 1.63 -12.24
C VAL A 449 -4.95 2.13 -11.15
N GLY A 450 -3.64 1.96 -11.31
CA GLY A 450 -2.61 2.45 -10.37
C GLY A 450 -1.79 3.63 -10.92
N GLY A 451 -2.12 4.12 -12.11
CA GLY A 451 -1.42 5.23 -12.76
C GLY A 451 -1.55 6.57 -12.04
N PRO A 452 -0.92 7.62 -12.59
CA PRO A 452 -0.89 8.94 -11.98
C PRO A 452 -2.26 9.63 -12.02
N GLN A 453 -2.43 10.65 -11.18
CA GLN A 453 -3.51 11.61 -11.34
C GLN A 453 -3.37 12.38 -12.68
N LYS A 454 -4.48 12.85 -13.23
CA LYS A 454 -4.51 13.52 -14.54
C LYS A 454 -3.60 14.73 -14.63
N GLU A 455 -3.39 15.44 -13.52
CA GLU A 455 -2.54 16.62 -13.41
C GLU A 455 -1.10 16.30 -13.83
N ARG A 456 -0.62 15.06 -13.63
CA ARG A 456 0.70 14.65 -14.12
C ARG A 456 0.76 14.47 -15.63
N TYR A 457 -0.35 14.12 -16.27
CA TYR A 457 -0.42 14.05 -17.72
C TYR A 457 -0.63 15.42 -18.35
N GLU A 458 -1.34 16.31 -17.67
CA GLU A 458 -1.38 17.73 -18.00
C GLU A 458 0.05 18.31 -17.99
N ASP A 459 0.83 18.02 -16.94
CA ASP A 459 2.23 18.44 -16.83
C ASP A 459 3.11 17.82 -17.93
N LEU A 460 3.03 16.50 -18.13
CA LEU A 460 3.82 15.80 -19.14
C LEU A 460 3.54 16.33 -20.55
N LEU A 461 2.28 16.54 -20.90
CA LEU A 461 1.90 17.08 -22.20
C LEU A 461 2.44 18.51 -22.38
N ALA A 462 2.33 19.36 -21.36
CA ALA A 462 2.88 20.72 -21.39
C ALA A 462 4.42 20.73 -21.53
N LEU A 463 5.12 19.77 -20.89
CA LEU A 463 6.58 19.61 -21.01
C LEU A 463 7.02 19.13 -22.39
N ILE A 464 6.27 18.22 -23.01
CA ILE A 464 6.50 17.76 -24.38
C ILE A 464 6.31 18.91 -25.36
N GLN A 465 5.20 19.65 -25.24
CA GLN A 465 4.90 20.82 -26.09
C GLN A 465 5.92 21.95 -25.93
N ALA A 466 6.50 22.12 -24.74
CA ALA A 466 7.60 23.05 -24.49
C ALA A 466 8.96 22.56 -24.99
N GLY A 467 9.05 21.33 -25.52
CA GLY A 467 10.27 20.67 -26.01
C GLY A 467 11.26 20.29 -24.90
N VAL A 468 10.83 20.23 -23.65
CA VAL A 468 11.69 19.89 -22.49
C VAL A 468 11.84 18.39 -22.37
N VAL A 469 10.77 17.65 -22.67
CA VAL A 469 10.71 16.19 -22.61
C VAL A 469 10.52 15.62 -24.01
N THR A 470 11.37 14.66 -24.36
CA THR A 470 11.22 13.84 -25.57
C THR A 470 10.76 12.44 -25.20
N ILE A 471 9.68 11.95 -25.82
CA ILE A 471 9.20 10.58 -25.65
C ILE A 471 9.88 9.68 -26.69
N LEU A 472 10.52 8.61 -26.22
CA LEU A 472 11.21 7.64 -27.05
C LEU A 472 10.40 6.35 -27.19
N PRO A 473 10.54 5.62 -28.33
CA PRO A 473 9.96 4.29 -28.49
C PRO A 473 10.49 3.31 -27.44
N PRO A 474 9.83 2.16 -27.26
CA PRO A 474 10.26 1.20 -26.26
C PRO A 474 11.65 0.63 -26.55
N MET A 475 12.46 0.52 -25.49
CA MET A 475 13.83 0.01 -25.55
C MET A 475 14.08 -0.97 -24.40
N ASP A 476 14.83 -2.03 -24.65
CA ASP A 476 15.22 -3.00 -23.62
C ASP A 476 16.54 -2.63 -22.94
N ASP A 477 17.45 -2.01 -23.71
CA ASP A 477 18.74 -1.53 -23.25
C ASP A 477 18.83 0.00 -23.43
N PRO A 478 19.12 0.79 -22.38
CA PRO A 478 19.35 2.23 -22.50
C PRO A 478 20.48 2.58 -23.48
N SER A 479 21.45 1.70 -23.73
CA SER A 479 22.54 1.94 -24.70
C SER A 479 22.03 2.10 -26.14
N CYS A 480 20.82 1.63 -26.43
CA CYS A 480 20.16 1.77 -27.73
C CYS A 480 19.42 3.11 -27.89
N SER A 481 19.56 4.04 -26.93
CA SER A 481 18.93 5.36 -27.00
C SER A 481 19.32 6.08 -28.29
N PRO A 482 18.34 6.58 -29.08
CA PRO A 482 18.63 7.36 -30.28
C PRO A 482 19.13 8.77 -29.95
N VAL A 483 19.07 9.17 -28.68
CA VAL A 483 19.55 10.46 -28.17
C VAL A 483 20.65 10.24 -27.14
N PRO A 484 21.73 11.05 -27.15
CA PRO A 484 22.77 10.98 -26.14
C PRO A 484 22.22 11.39 -24.76
N TYR A 485 22.77 10.79 -23.70
CA TYR A 485 22.44 11.13 -22.32
C TYR A 485 23.66 10.99 -21.41
N ASP A 486 23.77 11.87 -20.42
CA ASP A 486 24.84 11.86 -19.41
C ASP A 486 24.45 11.01 -18.19
N THR A 487 23.15 11.00 -17.85
CA THR A 487 22.63 10.35 -16.66
C THR A 487 21.42 9.48 -16.99
N LEU A 488 21.45 8.21 -16.57
CA LEU A 488 20.30 7.32 -16.59
C LEU A 488 19.64 7.31 -15.22
N ILE A 489 18.33 7.60 -15.17
CA ILE A 489 17.51 7.49 -13.96
C ILE A 489 16.54 6.33 -14.11
N PRO A 490 16.74 5.20 -13.40
CA PRO A 490 15.78 4.11 -13.37
C PRO A 490 14.58 4.49 -12.50
N ALA A 491 13.54 5.08 -13.12
CA ALA A 491 12.36 5.57 -12.43
C ALA A 491 11.30 4.46 -12.24
N ARG A 492 11.69 3.41 -11.51
CA ARG A 492 10.87 2.23 -11.22
C ARG A 492 10.99 1.84 -9.76
N VAL A 493 9.88 1.46 -9.15
CA VAL A 493 9.88 0.76 -7.85
C VAL A 493 9.91 -0.72 -8.15
N GLY A 494 11.09 -1.33 -8.07
CA GLY A 494 11.23 -2.78 -8.18
C GLY A 494 10.62 -3.49 -6.98
N HIS A 495 9.94 -4.62 -7.20
CA HIS A 495 9.62 -5.53 -6.11
C HIS A 495 10.94 -6.02 -5.50
N ARG A 496 11.13 -5.80 -4.19
CA ARG A 496 12.27 -6.29 -3.43
C ARG A 496 11.77 -7.30 -2.41
N GLY A 497 11.47 -8.51 -2.88
CA GLY A 497 11.26 -9.63 -1.98
C GLY A 497 12.56 -10.03 -1.27
N LEU A 498 12.49 -11.09 -0.47
CA LEU A 498 13.62 -11.50 0.37
C LEU A 498 14.87 -11.88 -0.42
N SER A 499 14.75 -12.38 -1.65
CA SER A 499 15.88 -12.76 -2.50
C SER A 499 16.73 -11.57 -2.98
N ALA A 500 16.12 -10.39 -3.13
CA ALA A 500 16.78 -9.16 -3.60
C ALA A 500 16.90 -8.10 -2.48
N SER A 501 16.62 -8.48 -1.23
CA SER A 501 16.69 -7.58 -0.09
C SER A 501 18.13 -7.17 0.20
N ARG A 502 18.35 -5.87 0.39
CA ARG A 502 19.61 -5.31 0.90
C ARG A 502 19.52 -4.95 2.39
N ASP A 503 18.40 -5.24 3.03
CA ASP A 503 18.16 -4.93 4.43
C ASP A 503 18.96 -5.91 5.32
N PRO A 504 19.92 -5.44 6.14
CA PRO A 504 20.71 -6.29 7.02
C PRO A 504 19.87 -7.11 8.01
N LEU A 505 18.77 -6.55 8.51
CA LEU A 505 17.87 -7.22 9.44
C LEU A 505 17.17 -8.40 8.75
N LEU A 506 16.54 -8.16 7.60
CA LEU A 506 15.81 -9.22 6.87
C LEU A 506 16.76 -10.32 6.42
N ASN A 507 17.94 -9.95 5.90
CA ASN A 507 18.97 -10.91 5.49
C ASN A 507 19.50 -11.71 6.70
N GLY A 508 19.64 -11.08 7.86
CA GLY A 508 20.00 -11.74 9.11
C GLY A 508 18.94 -12.74 9.58
N LEU A 509 17.67 -12.37 9.58
CA LEU A 509 16.56 -13.24 9.97
C LEU A 509 16.43 -14.44 9.01
N LEU A 510 16.61 -14.23 7.70
CA LEU A 510 16.56 -15.28 6.69
C LEU A 510 17.71 -16.28 6.88
N ARG A 511 18.95 -15.82 7.08
CA ARG A 511 20.10 -16.70 7.33
C ARG A 511 19.96 -17.54 8.60
N GLN A 512 19.30 -17.01 9.62
CA GLN A 512 19.01 -17.72 10.87
C GLN A 512 17.83 -18.70 10.74
N GLY A 513 17.09 -18.68 9.63
CA GLY A 513 15.89 -19.50 9.44
C GLY A 513 14.66 -19.02 10.22
N LEU A 514 14.69 -17.79 10.78
CA LEU A 514 13.58 -17.21 11.53
C LEU A 514 12.43 -16.73 10.63
N ILE A 515 12.73 -16.47 9.36
CA ILE A 515 11.76 -16.17 8.31
C ILE A 515 12.09 -16.99 7.06
N ARG A 516 11.13 -17.14 6.16
CA ARG A 516 11.32 -17.71 4.81
C ARG A 516 10.54 -16.92 3.76
N PRO A 517 10.92 -17.01 2.47
CA PRO A 517 10.09 -16.49 1.39
C PRO A 517 8.80 -17.31 1.25
N ALA A 518 7.69 -16.65 0.94
CA ALA A 518 6.41 -17.31 0.67
C ALA A 518 6.45 -18.12 -0.63
N HIS A 519 7.08 -17.55 -1.67
CA HIS A 519 7.24 -18.16 -3.00
C HIS A 519 8.60 -17.78 -3.59
N ALA A 520 8.89 -18.23 -4.82
CA ALA A 520 10.00 -17.69 -5.59
C ALA A 520 9.73 -16.23 -6.02
N TYR A 521 10.81 -15.51 -6.39
CA TYR A 521 10.68 -14.18 -6.99
C TYR A 521 9.78 -14.24 -8.24
N PRO A 522 8.84 -13.29 -8.43
CA PRO A 522 8.68 -12.01 -7.74
C PRO A 522 7.62 -12.00 -6.61
N ALA A 523 7.32 -13.15 -6.00
CA ALA A 523 6.34 -13.28 -4.90
C ALA A 523 7.02 -13.72 -3.58
N ASP A 524 8.28 -13.34 -3.40
CA ASP A 524 9.18 -13.82 -2.35
C ASP A 524 9.19 -12.94 -1.08
N GLY A 525 8.06 -12.29 -0.75
CA GLY A 525 7.87 -11.65 0.55
C GLY A 525 7.89 -12.64 1.72
N ILE A 526 7.89 -12.11 2.94
CA ILE A 526 7.91 -12.92 4.18
C ILE A 526 6.64 -13.78 4.26
N ASP A 527 6.82 -15.08 4.42
CA ASP A 527 5.72 -16.01 4.64
C ASP A 527 5.10 -15.82 6.04
N THR A 528 3.77 -15.70 6.09
CA THR A 528 3.03 -15.46 7.33
C THR A 528 1.75 -16.28 7.42
N GLY A 529 1.43 -16.71 8.63
CA GLY A 529 0.12 -17.30 8.93
C GLY A 529 -1.02 -16.27 8.90
N PRO A 530 -2.28 -16.72 9.07
CA PRO A 530 -3.44 -15.83 9.11
C PRO A 530 -3.39 -14.74 10.18
N SER A 531 -2.65 -14.95 11.28
CA SER A 531 -2.48 -13.97 12.36
C SER A 531 -1.32 -12.98 12.15
N GLY A 532 -0.61 -13.07 11.01
CA GLY A 532 0.59 -12.27 10.75
C GLY A 532 1.85 -12.79 11.42
N ARG A 533 1.80 -13.92 12.15
CA ARG A 533 3.01 -14.59 12.65
C ARG A 533 3.83 -15.12 11.50
N VAL A 534 5.15 -14.90 11.54
CA VAL A 534 6.04 -15.36 10.48
C VAL A 534 6.21 -16.88 10.52
N VAL A 535 6.45 -17.46 9.35
CA VAL A 535 6.78 -18.88 9.21
C VAL A 535 8.31 -19.01 9.10
N ARG A 536 8.88 -19.92 9.89
CA ARG A 536 10.31 -20.25 9.89
C ARG A 536 10.67 -21.10 8.66
N ALA A 537 11.97 -21.22 8.39
CA ALA A 537 12.49 -22.06 7.32
C ALA A 537 12.05 -23.54 7.42
N ASP A 538 11.89 -24.05 8.66
CA ASP A 538 11.40 -25.40 8.94
C ASP A 538 9.87 -25.58 8.77
N GLY A 539 9.14 -24.51 8.45
CA GLY A 539 7.69 -24.50 8.29
C GLY A 539 6.89 -24.28 9.57
N THR A 540 7.54 -24.15 10.72
CA THR A 540 6.87 -23.83 12.00
C THR A 540 6.53 -22.34 12.09
N VAL A 541 5.45 -22.01 12.80
CA VAL A 541 5.05 -20.62 13.05
C VAL A 541 5.82 -20.06 14.25
N HIS A 542 6.40 -18.87 14.10
CA HIS A 542 7.12 -18.21 15.18
C HIS A 542 6.15 -17.70 16.26
N PRO A 543 6.35 -18.01 17.57
CA PRO A 543 5.41 -17.62 18.61
C PRO A 543 5.43 -16.11 18.93
N MET A 544 6.60 -15.47 18.76
CA MET A 544 6.87 -14.08 19.17
C MET A 544 7.33 -13.11 18.05
N LEU A 545 7.14 -13.47 16.77
CA LEU A 545 7.55 -12.64 15.63
C LEU A 545 6.41 -12.52 14.62
N TRP A 546 6.05 -11.27 14.31
CA TRP A 546 5.01 -10.93 13.35
C TRP A 546 5.56 -10.06 12.23
N ALA A 547 4.95 -10.12 11.06
CA ALA A 547 5.24 -9.23 9.93
C ALA A 547 3.93 -8.80 9.24
N LEU A 548 3.84 -7.53 8.85
CA LEU A 548 2.77 -7.00 8.01
C LEU A 548 3.26 -5.83 7.17
N GLY A 549 2.48 -5.47 6.14
CA GLY A 549 2.83 -4.37 5.24
C GLY A 549 3.67 -4.85 4.05
N PRO A 550 4.41 -3.94 3.39
CA PRO A 550 5.07 -4.24 2.12
C PRO A 550 6.02 -5.46 2.13
N SER A 551 6.62 -5.79 3.28
CA SER A 551 7.54 -6.92 3.40
C SER A 551 6.88 -8.30 3.25
N VAL A 552 5.54 -8.38 3.32
CA VAL A 552 4.79 -9.63 3.12
C VAL A 552 4.15 -9.73 1.72
N GLU A 553 4.44 -8.79 0.81
CA GLU A 553 3.92 -8.82 -0.56
C GLU A 553 4.39 -10.09 -1.28
N GLY A 554 3.46 -10.87 -1.83
CA GLY A 554 3.72 -12.23 -2.33
C GLY A 554 3.02 -13.28 -1.49
N CYS A 555 3.09 -13.17 -0.15
CA CYS A 555 2.27 -13.95 0.78
C CYS A 555 0.83 -13.45 0.79
N THR A 556 0.65 -12.14 0.84
CA THR A 556 -0.65 -11.46 0.67
C THR A 556 -0.53 -10.39 -0.41
N PHE A 557 -1.66 -10.05 -1.02
CA PHE A 557 -1.70 -9.11 -2.14
C PHE A 557 -2.01 -7.67 -1.73
N TYR A 558 -1.24 -6.74 -2.28
CA TYR A 558 -1.44 -5.30 -2.22
C TYR A 558 -1.32 -4.72 -0.81
N ASN A 559 -0.09 -4.72 -0.31
CA ASN A 559 0.30 -4.22 1.01
C ASN A 559 0.95 -2.82 1.00
N HIS A 560 1.05 -2.18 -0.18
CA HIS A 560 1.74 -0.89 -0.39
C HIS A 560 0.86 0.35 -0.15
N TYR A 561 -0.38 0.18 0.29
CA TYR A 561 -1.34 1.28 0.46
C TYR A 561 -1.37 1.82 1.89
N ILE A 562 -1.82 3.07 1.99
CA ILE A 562 -2.03 3.76 3.26
C ILE A 562 -3.45 3.47 3.73
N PRO A 563 -3.69 3.25 5.03
CA PRO A 563 -5.02 2.90 5.52
C PRO A 563 -6.09 3.95 5.17
N THR A 564 -7.32 3.49 5.06
CA THR A 564 -8.50 4.30 4.73
C THR A 564 -9.41 4.41 5.97
N PRO A 565 -10.29 5.43 6.03
CA PRO A 565 -11.28 5.54 7.11
C PRO A 565 -12.42 4.51 7.03
N ASP A 566 -12.36 3.56 6.09
CA ASP A 566 -13.35 2.49 5.95
C ASP A 566 -13.26 1.52 7.15
N PRO A 567 -14.37 1.21 7.85
CA PRO A 567 -14.39 0.20 8.92
C PRO A 567 -13.85 -1.18 8.48
N THR A 568 -13.91 -1.49 7.18
CA THR A 568 -13.42 -2.74 6.58
C THR A 568 -11.98 -2.66 6.08
N CYS A 569 -11.28 -1.54 6.35
CA CYS A 569 -9.89 -1.35 5.94
C CYS A 569 -9.00 -2.50 6.45
N ARG A 570 -8.57 -3.35 5.52
CA ARG A 570 -7.79 -4.56 5.81
C ARG A 570 -6.50 -4.25 6.58
N ALA A 571 -5.86 -3.11 6.32
CA ALA A 571 -4.62 -2.70 6.98
C ALA A 571 -4.77 -2.60 8.51
N LEU A 572 -5.90 -2.03 8.95
CA LEU A 572 -6.19 -1.76 10.36
C LEU A 572 -6.76 -3.00 11.04
N ILE A 573 -7.51 -3.83 10.31
CA ILE A 573 -7.96 -5.15 10.76
C ILE A 573 -6.76 -6.06 11.03
N GLU A 574 -5.78 -6.11 10.12
CA GLU A 574 -4.54 -6.88 10.31
C GLU A 574 -3.71 -6.36 11.49
N ALA A 575 -3.56 -5.04 11.61
CA ALA A 575 -2.87 -4.43 12.75
C ALA A 575 -3.52 -4.84 14.09
N ARG A 576 -4.86 -4.87 14.14
CA ARG A 576 -5.61 -5.33 15.32
C ARG A 576 -5.36 -6.80 15.61
N GLN A 577 -5.42 -7.66 14.59
CA GLN A 577 -5.18 -9.09 14.75
C GLN A 577 -3.76 -9.38 15.24
N VAL A 578 -2.76 -8.67 14.72
CA VAL A 578 -1.37 -8.75 15.18
C VAL A 578 -1.27 -8.30 16.65
N ALA A 579 -1.84 -7.15 16.99
CA ALA A 579 -1.82 -6.65 18.38
C ALA A 579 -2.49 -7.64 19.37
N GLN A 580 -3.65 -8.19 19.02
CA GLN A 580 -4.36 -9.18 19.84
C GLN A 580 -3.52 -10.45 20.04
N THR A 581 -2.99 -11.01 18.96
CA THR A 581 -2.23 -12.26 19.02
C THR A 581 -0.86 -12.08 19.68
N CYS A 582 -0.27 -10.90 19.58
CA CYS A 582 0.95 -10.51 20.28
C CYS A 582 0.73 -10.44 21.80
N LEU A 583 -0.27 -9.68 22.25
CA LEU A 583 -0.60 -9.56 23.67
C LEU A 583 -1.05 -10.89 24.30
N ALA A 584 -1.77 -11.73 23.54
CA ALA A 584 -2.12 -13.08 23.95
C ALA A 584 -0.89 -13.98 24.13
N ALA A 585 0.06 -13.95 23.18
CA ALA A 585 1.30 -14.73 23.26
C ALA A 585 2.11 -14.38 24.51
N LEU A 586 2.30 -13.08 24.77
CA LEU A 586 2.99 -12.59 25.96
C LEU A 586 2.28 -12.98 27.27
N SER A 587 0.96 -13.22 27.21
CA SER A 587 0.17 -13.66 28.35
C SER A 587 0.33 -15.15 28.67
N VAL A 588 0.49 -15.99 27.66
CA VAL A 588 0.67 -17.45 27.82
C VAL A 588 2.08 -17.80 28.34
N SER A 589 3.13 -17.11 27.88
CA SER A 589 4.50 -17.31 28.40
C SER A 589 4.63 -17.08 29.92
N ARG A 590 3.64 -16.41 30.53
CA ARG A 590 3.53 -16.24 31.99
C ARG A 590 3.14 -17.54 32.71
N CYS A 591 2.26 -18.36 32.13
CA CYS A 591 1.84 -19.62 32.76
C CYS A 591 2.96 -20.67 32.73
N ASP A 592 3.74 -20.69 31.64
CA ASP A 592 4.82 -21.67 31.46
C ASP A 592 6.08 -21.35 32.29
N SER A 593 6.31 -20.08 32.62
CA SER A 593 7.39 -19.66 33.53
C SER A 593 7.03 -19.91 34.99
N LEU A 594 5.79 -19.63 35.40
CA LEU A 594 5.31 -19.90 36.77
C LEU A 594 5.23 -21.40 37.10
N SER A 595 4.89 -22.26 36.13
CA SER A 595 4.82 -23.72 36.33
C SER A 595 6.19 -24.39 36.49
N LYS A 596 7.28 -23.77 36.00
CA LYS A 596 8.64 -24.27 36.18
C LYS A 596 9.29 -23.89 37.51
N THR A 597 8.76 -22.89 38.22
CA THR A 597 9.27 -22.44 39.53
C THR A 597 8.67 -23.16 40.74
N SER A 598 7.72 -24.08 40.55
CA SER A 598 7.01 -24.76 41.64
C SER A 598 7.28 -26.27 41.70
N PHE A 599 8.55 -26.68 41.73
CA PHE A 599 8.95 -27.99 42.27
C PHE A 599 10.38 -27.90 42.83
N SER A 600 10.48 -27.62 44.13
CA SER A 600 11.60 -28.11 44.94
C SER A 600 11.02 -29.14 45.91
N PRO A 601 11.39 -30.42 45.81
CA PRO A 601 11.02 -31.40 46.80
C PRO A 601 11.84 -31.15 48.08
N LEU A 602 11.15 -31.00 49.21
CA LEU A 602 11.72 -31.18 50.54
C LEU A 602 11.84 -32.67 50.86
#